data_AF-A0A7L4G0N2-F1
#
_entry.id   AF-A0A7L4G0N2-F1
#
_cell.length_a   1.000
_cell.length_b   1.000
_cell.length_c   1.000
_cell.angle_alpha   90.00
_cell.angle_beta   90.00
_cell.angle_gamma   90.00
#
_symmetry.space_group_name_H-M   'P 1'
#
loop_
_entity.id
_entity.type
_entity.pdbx_description
1 polymer ?
#
loop_
_entity_poly.entity_id
_entity_poly.type
_entity_poly.pdbx_seq_one_letter_code
_entity_poly.pdbx_strand_id
1 'polypeptide(L)'
;GINRKEEKEVEADTITFEEKSEPSPICPPPRSRKYNPPEDIQSYLESHIKEVFGPSLPGNWQQTPLKENKLKYRLLAQLAAELGHAVPNSQLHLMCTAEDVLKFYSTPVKDASKFDELCASELPPNLKIVWKQ
;
A
#
# COMPACT_ATOMS: atom_id res chain seq x y z
N GLY A 1 53.99 1.45 -68.86
CA GLY A 1 52.82 2.08 -68.21
C GLY A 1 51.56 1.55 -68.85
N ILE A 2 50.68 0.96 -68.05
CA ILE A 2 49.26 0.64 -68.34
C ILE A 2 48.57 0.48 -66.97
N ASN A 3 47.40 1.11 -66.85
CA ASN A 3 46.33 1.05 -65.82
C ASN A 3 46.28 -0.16 -64.87
N ARG A 4 45.84 0.06 -63.62
CA ARG A 4 44.52 -0.38 -63.09
C ARG A 4 44.24 0.12 -61.66
N LYS A 5 43.02 0.63 -61.45
CA LYS A 5 42.41 1.00 -60.15
C LYS A 5 42.12 -0.24 -59.29
N GLU A 6 42.28 -0.12 -57.98
CA GLU A 6 41.58 -0.96 -56.98
C GLU A 6 41.04 -0.05 -55.86
N GLU A 7 39.71 0.04 -55.79
CA GLU A 7 38.94 0.59 -54.69
C GLU A 7 38.91 -0.46 -53.59
N LYS A 8 39.30 -0.10 -52.35
CA LYS A 8 39.08 -0.95 -51.17
C LYS A 8 38.12 -0.22 -50.23
N GLU A 9 36.99 -0.86 -50.06
CA GLU A 9 35.87 -0.51 -49.20
C GLU A 9 36.36 -0.17 -47.79
N VAL A 10 35.97 1.00 -47.30
CA VAL A 10 36.12 1.39 -45.90
C VAL A 10 34.92 0.80 -45.18
N GLU A 11 35.17 -0.32 -44.52
CA GLU A 11 34.25 -1.05 -43.66
C GLU A 11 33.73 -0.07 -42.59
N ALA A 12 32.43 0.19 -42.62
CA ALA A 12 31.76 1.07 -41.67
C ALA A 12 31.78 0.36 -40.31
N ASP A 13 32.58 0.89 -39.39
CA ASP A 13 32.56 0.55 -37.98
C ASP A 13 31.12 0.67 -37.47
N THR A 14 30.43 -0.47 -37.35
CA THR A 14 29.18 -0.56 -36.60
C THR A 14 29.52 -0.32 -35.14
N ILE A 15 29.44 0.93 -34.73
CA ILE A 15 29.34 1.31 -33.33
C ILE A 15 28.02 0.69 -32.84
N THR A 16 28.11 -0.49 -32.26
CA THR A 16 27.06 -1.08 -31.46
C THR A 16 26.90 -0.18 -30.25
N PHE A 17 25.92 0.72 -30.30
CA PHE A 17 25.38 1.32 -29.11
C PHE A 17 24.70 0.17 -28.35
N GLU A 18 25.43 -0.44 -27.42
CA GLU A 18 24.79 -1.17 -26.32
C GLU A 18 24.02 -0.12 -25.52
N GLU A 19 22.80 0.14 -25.98
CA GLU A 19 21.78 0.79 -25.18
C GLU A 19 21.54 -0.18 -24.02
N LYS A 20 22.23 0.09 -22.91
CA LYS A 20 21.95 -0.53 -21.63
C LYS A 20 20.54 -0.06 -21.26
N SER A 21 19.54 -0.78 -21.78
CA SER A 21 18.13 -0.50 -21.54
C SER A 21 17.91 -0.68 -20.05
N GLU A 22 17.92 0.43 -19.30
CA GLU A 22 17.44 0.41 -17.94
C GLU A 22 16.02 -0.16 -17.97
N PRO A 23 15.70 -1.15 -17.13
CA PRO A 23 14.36 -1.72 -17.13
C PRO A 23 13.37 -0.59 -16.79
N SER A 24 12.52 -0.23 -17.74
CA SER A 24 11.46 0.75 -17.57
C SER A 24 10.67 0.42 -16.31
N PRO A 25 10.34 1.38 -15.43
CA PRO A 25 9.56 1.10 -14.23
C PRO A 25 8.18 0.58 -14.65
N ILE A 26 7.97 -0.72 -14.49
CA ILE A 26 6.69 -1.38 -14.75
C ILE A 26 5.73 -0.99 -13.62
N CYS A 27 4.50 -0.63 -13.97
CA CYS A 27 3.47 -0.32 -12.98
C CYS A 27 3.21 -1.56 -12.10
N PRO A 28 3.30 -1.44 -10.77
CA PRO A 28 2.99 -2.55 -9.89
C PRO A 28 1.49 -2.92 -9.97
N PRO A 29 1.13 -4.17 -9.67
CA PRO A 29 -0.27 -4.57 -9.62
C PRO A 29 -1.04 -3.76 -8.56
N PRO A 30 -2.33 -3.45 -8.80
CA PRO A 30 -3.16 -2.79 -7.82
C PRO A 30 -3.34 -3.65 -6.58
N ARG A 31 -3.25 -3.04 -5.39
CA ARG A 31 -3.52 -3.72 -4.12
C ARG A 31 -5.02 -3.83 -3.85
N SER A 32 -5.44 -4.95 -3.25
CA SER A 32 -6.78 -5.07 -2.66
C SER A 32 -6.96 -4.04 -1.54
N ARG A 33 -8.20 -3.58 -1.34
CA ARG A 33 -8.56 -2.68 -0.23
C ARG A 33 -9.10 -3.43 0.98
N LYS A 34 -9.22 -4.75 0.89
CA LYS A 34 -9.66 -5.59 1.99
C LYS A 34 -8.67 -5.47 3.14
N TYR A 35 -9.19 -5.26 4.35
CA TYR A 35 -8.40 -5.17 5.56
C TYR A 35 -9.06 -6.03 6.64
N ASN A 36 -8.27 -6.92 7.24
CA ASN A 36 -8.68 -7.71 8.39
C ASN A 36 -7.74 -7.36 9.55
N PRO A 37 -8.27 -6.91 10.70
CA PRO A 37 -7.44 -6.56 11.85
C PRO A 37 -6.71 -7.80 12.39
N PRO A 38 -5.41 -7.70 12.69
CA PRO A 38 -4.70 -8.71 13.48
C PRO A 38 -5.31 -8.87 14.87
N GLU A 39 -5.22 -10.07 15.45
CA GLU A 39 -5.72 -10.36 16.81
C GLU A 39 -4.96 -9.56 17.87
N ASP A 40 -3.69 -9.28 17.62
CA ASP A 40 -2.74 -8.59 18.48
C ASP A 40 -2.64 -7.08 18.20
N ILE A 41 -3.64 -6.49 17.51
CA ILE A 41 -3.62 -5.08 17.10
C ILE A 41 -3.41 -4.10 18.27
N GLN A 42 -3.89 -4.44 19.46
CA GLN A 42 -3.70 -3.62 20.66
C GLN A 42 -2.24 -3.56 21.10
N SER A 43 -1.60 -4.71 21.28
CA SER A 43 -0.19 -4.79 21.66
C SER A 43 0.71 -4.22 20.56
N TYR A 44 0.36 -4.48 19.31
CA TYR A 44 1.06 -3.96 18.15
C TYR A 44 1.10 -2.42 18.15
N LEU A 45 -0.06 -1.80 18.35
CA LEU A 45 -0.17 -0.35 18.38
C LEU A 45 0.51 0.25 19.62
N GLU A 46 0.40 -0.42 20.77
CA GLU A 46 1.08 0.00 22.00
C GLU A 46 2.60 0.09 21.80
N SER A 47 3.21 -0.91 21.15
CA SER A 47 4.63 -0.92 20.84
C SER A 47 5.04 0.25 19.94
N HIS A 48 4.27 0.51 18.87
CA HIS A 48 4.54 1.62 17.95
C HIS A 48 4.39 2.99 18.60
N ILE A 49 3.39 3.16 19.46
CA ILE A 49 3.20 4.41 20.18
C ILE A 49 4.36 4.65 21.15
N LYS A 50 4.79 3.63 21.89
CA LYS A 50 5.96 3.71 22.78
C LYS A 50 7.25 4.01 22.03
N GLU A 51 7.41 3.50 20.81
CA GLU A 51 8.55 3.80 19.95
C GLU A 51 8.54 5.27 19.49
N VAL A 52 7.41 5.76 18.99
CA VAL A 52 7.31 7.10 18.37
C VAL A 52 7.24 8.22 19.41
N PHE A 53 6.49 8.02 20.50
CA PHE A 53 6.25 9.04 21.54
C PHE A 53 7.14 8.84 22.78
N GLY A 54 7.85 7.72 22.86
CA GLY A 54 8.78 7.40 23.94
C GLY A 54 8.15 6.66 25.13
N PRO A 55 8.98 6.13 26.06
CA PRO A 55 8.52 5.32 27.18
C PRO A 55 7.85 6.13 28.31
N SER A 56 7.92 7.47 28.27
CA SER A 56 7.34 8.37 29.29
C SER A 56 5.83 8.61 29.11
N LEU A 57 5.11 7.66 28.51
CA LEU A 57 3.67 7.75 28.33
C LEU A 57 2.93 7.58 29.67
N PRO A 58 1.78 8.26 29.87
CA PRO A 58 0.91 7.96 31.00
C PRO A 58 0.47 6.50 30.98
N GLY A 59 0.12 5.95 32.14
CA GLY A 59 -0.27 4.53 32.28
C GLY A 59 -1.36 4.05 31.31
N ASN A 60 -2.20 4.98 30.82
CA ASN A 60 -3.17 4.73 29.76
C ASN A 60 -2.64 5.23 28.41
N TRP A 61 -1.92 4.39 27.68
CA TRP A 61 -1.33 4.75 26.39
C TRP A 61 -2.37 5.14 25.33
N GLN A 62 -3.59 4.62 25.41
CA GLN A 62 -4.69 4.91 24.48
C GLN A 62 -5.12 6.38 24.52
N GLN A 63 -4.96 7.05 25.66
CA GLN A 63 -5.32 8.46 25.84
C GLN A 63 -4.23 9.42 25.34
N THR A 64 -3.15 8.89 24.77
CA THR A 64 -2.03 9.70 24.27
C THR A 64 -2.51 10.61 23.14
N PRO A 65 -2.35 11.93 23.25
CA PRO A 65 -2.84 12.86 22.25
C PRO A 65 -1.85 13.00 21.08
N LEU A 66 -2.33 12.83 19.85
CA LEU A 66 -1.56 12.96 18.60
C LEU A 66 -1.53 14.43 18.12
N LYS A 67 -1.09 15.34 19.01
CA LYS A 67 -1.05 16.80 18.72
C LYS A 67 0.07 17.18 17.76
N GLU A 68 1.22 16.51 17.86
CA GLU A 68 2.36 16.84 17.02
C GLU A 68 2.24 16.18 15.65
N ASN A 69 2.10 17.00 14.61
CA ASN A 69 1.90 16.52 13.23
C ASN A 69 3.03 15.60 12.74
N LYS A 70 4.28 15.85 13.16
CA LYS A 70 5.43 15.02 12.77
C LYS A 70 5.33 13.61 13.36
N LEU A 71 5.05 13.50 14.65
CA LEU A 71 4.89 12.20 15.32
C LEU A 71 3.64 11.47 14.82
N LYS A 72 2.53 12.18 14.65
CA LYS A 72 1.31 11.65 14.04
C LYS A 72 1.57 11.09 12.65
N TYR A 73 2.28 11.82 11.79
CA TYR A 73 2.66 11.35 10.47
C TYR A 73 3.51 10.09 10.54
N ARG A 74 4.57 10.09 11.37
CA ARG A 74 5.46 8.92 11.51
C ARG A 74 4.69 7.67 11.93
N LEU A 75 3.86 7.78 12.97
CA LEU A 75 3.01 6.68 13.44
C LEU A 75 2.08 6.17 12.32
N LEU A 76 1.30 7.05 11.70
CA LEU A 76 0.32 6.64 10.70
C LEU A 76 0.97 6.08 9.43
N ALA A 77 2.15 6.58 9.06
CA ALA A 77 2.91 6.09 7.92
C ALA A 77 3.49 4.69 8.17
N GLN A 78 4.04 4.43 9.37
CA GLN A 78 4.52 3.11 9.77
C GLN A 78 3.38 2.09 9.75
N LEU A 79 2.27 2.40 10.42
CA LEU A 79 1.09 1.53 10.46
C LEU A 79 0.54 1.25 9.04
N ALA A 80 0.50 2.25 8.17
CA ALA A 80 0.02 2.08 6.80
C ALA A 80 0.94 1.19 5.94
N ALA A 81 2.25 1.25 6.18
CA ALA A 81 3.22 0.41 5.48
C ALA A 81 3.14 -1.05 5.94
N GLU A 82 2.99 -1.29 7.24
CA GLU A 82 3.02 -2.63 7.82
C GLU A 82 1.67 -3.34 7.72
N LEU A 83 0.56 -2.64 7.99
CA LEU A 83 -0.80 -3.20 7.90
C LEU A 83 -1.37 -3.13 6.48
N GLY A 84 -0.69 -2.43 5.57
CA GLY A 84 -1.16 -2.21 4.19
C GLY A 84 -2.45 -1.38 4.09
N HIS A 85 -2.90 -0.78 5.20
CA HIS A 85 -4.16 -0.05 5.31
C HIS A 85 -3.90 1.40 5.75
N ALA A 86 -4.12 2.36 4.85
CA ALA A 86 -3.84 3.77 5.13
C ALA A 86 -5.11 4.52 5.56
N VAL A 87 -4.96 5.45 6.51
CA VAL A 87 -6.07 6.32 6.95
C VAL A 87 -6.45 7.30 5.82
N PRO A 88 -7.73 7.39 5.42
CA PRO A 88 -8.20 8.35 4.43
C PRO A 88 -8.04 9.81 4.90
N ASN A 89 -7.79 10.74 3.98
CA ASN A 89 -7.64 12.17 4.29
C ASN A 89 -8.86 12.75 5.02
N SER A 90 -10.07 12.30 4.68
CA SER A 90 -11.31 12.72 5.34
C SER A 90 -11.37 12.34 6.81
N GLN A 91 -10.64 11.30 7.24
CA GLN A 91 -10.64 10.81 8.62
C GLN A 91 -9.39 11.23 9.41
N LEU A 92 -8.39 11.83 8.76
CA LEU A 92 -7.15 12.26 9.44
C LEU A 92 -7.41 13.24 10.59
N HIS A 93 -8.41 14.13 10.46
CA HIS A 93 -8.77 15.07 11.51
C HIS A 93 -9.43 14.41 12.73
N LEU A 94 -9.95 13.19 12.58
CA LEU A 94 -10.55 12.40 13.66
C LEU A 94 -9.51 11.62 14.46
N MET A 95 -8.30 11.42 13.92
CA MET A 95 -7.20 10.73 14.60
C MET A 95 -6.52 11.65 15.62
N CYS A 96 -7.23 11.95 16.71
CA CYS A 96 -6.78 12.88 17.75
C CYS A 96 -6.02 12.18 18.88
N THR A 97 -6.40 10.92 19.17
CA THR A 97 -5.84 10.09 20.22
C THR A 97 -5.40 8.73 19.70
N ALA A 98 -4.58 8.03 20.46
CA ALA A 98 -4.20 6.65 20.15
C ALA A 98 -5.40 5.71 20.12
N GLU A 99 -6.43 5.97 20.94
CA GLU A 99 -7.70 5.25 20.93
C GLU A 99 -8.44 5.40 19.59
N ASP A 100 -8.47 6.60 19.01
CA ASP A 100 -9.10 6.83 17.70
C ASP A 100 -8.42 6.00 16.60
N VAL A 101 -7.08 5.92 16.65
CA VAL A 101 -6.28 5.10 15.73
C VAL A 101 -6.56 3.62 15.96
N LEU A 102 -6.60 3.17 17.21
CA LEU A 102 -6.92 1.79 17.54
C LEU A 102 -8.29 1.39 17.02
N LYS A 103 -9.30 2.24 17.22
CA LYS A 103 -10.67 2.00 16.77
C LYS A 103 -10.75 1.89 15.24
N PHE A 104 -10.01 2.74 14.53
CA PHE A 104 -9.92 2.68 13.07
C PHE A 104 -9.33 1.32 12.62
N TYR A 105 -8.14 0.96 13.13
CA TYR A 105 -7.48 -0.28 12.75
C TYR A 105 -8.10 -1.55 13.34
N SER A 106 -9.03 -1.46 14.29
CA SER A 106 -9.83 -2.60 14.76
C SER A 106 -11.04 -2.89 13.87
N THR A 107 -11.37 -2.01 12.93
CA THR A 107 -12.55 -2.15 12.07
C THR A 107 -12.17 -2.85 10.75
N PRO A 108 -12.74 -4.02 10.42
CA PRO A 108 -12.45 -4.70 9.16
C PRO A 108 -13.07 -3.96 7.96
N VAL A 109 -12.41 -4.06 6.80
CA VAL A 109 -12.88 -3.50 5.53
C VAL A 109 -13.01 -4.62 4.50
N LYS A 110 -14.18 -4.74 3.87
CA LYS A 110 -14.44 -5.66 2.76
C LYS A 110 -14.34 -4.88 1.45
N ASP A 111 -13.70 -5.45 0.43
CA ASP A 111 -13.65 -4.88 -0.93
C ASP A 111 -14.60 -5.57 -1.93
N ALA A 112 -15.32 -6.60 -1.47
CA ALA A 112 -16.28 -7.35 -2.26
C ALA A 112 -17.44 -6.46 -2.72
N SER A 113 -17.90 -6.65 -3.95
CA SER A 113 -19.11 -5.98 -4.43
C SER A 113 -20.34 -6.53 -3.71
N LYS A 114 -21.47 -5.83 -3.82
CA LYS A 114 -22.74 -6.31 -3.26
C LYS A 114 -23.21 -7.60 -3.91
N PHE A 115 -22.88 -7.82 -5.18
CA PHE A 115 -23.18 -9.07 -5.85
C PHE A 115 -22.33 -10.21 -5.29
N ASP A 116 -21.02 -9.99 -5.11
CA ASP A 116 -20.12 -11.01 -4.53
C ASP A 116 -20.54 -11.38 -3.11
N GLU A 117 -20.93 -10.39 -2.30
CA GLU A 117 -21.44 -10.60 -0.94
C GLU A 117 -22.73 -11.45 -0.93
N LEU A 118 -23.65 -11.21 -1.88
CA LEU A 118 -24.88 -11.99 -2.02
C LEU A 118 -24.61 -13.41 -2.52
N CYS A 119 -23.72 -13.59 -3.48
CA CYS A 119 -23.35 -14.91 -3.99
C CYS A 119 -22.62 -15.76 -2.95
N ALA A 120 -21.87 -15.14 -2.04
CA ALA A 120 -21.24 -15.82 -0.91
C ALA A 120 -22.24 -16.16 0.23
N SER A 121 -23.41 -15.53 0.26
CA SER A 121 -24.45 -15.80 1.26
C SER A 121 -25.28 -17.04 0.89
N GLU A 122 -25.89 -17.66 1.89
CA GLU A 122 -26.76 -18.82 1.68
C GLU A 122 -28.07 -18.39 1.00
N LEU A 123 -28.10 -18.48 -0.33
CA LEU A 123 -29.28 -18.16 -1.11
C LEU A 123 -30.32 -19.30 -1.02
N PRO A 124 -31.62 -18.96 -0.93
CA PRO A 124 -32.69 -19.94 -1.04
C PRO A 124 -32.57 -20.78 -2.33
N PRO A 125 -32.91 -22.08 -2.31
CA PRO A 125 -32.68 -22.98 -3.44
C PRO A 125 -33.44 -22.57 -4.71
N ASN A 126 -34.53 -21.82 -4.55
CA ASN A 126 -35.36 -21.28 -5.62
C ASN A 126 -34.88 -19.93 -6.18
N LEU A 127 -33.77 -19.38 -5.68
CA LEU A 127 -33.26 -18.08 -6.08
C LEU A 127 -31.94 -18.23 -6.84
N LYS A 128 -31.94 -17.81 -8.11
CA LYS A 128 -30.76 -17.79 -8.99
C LYS A 128 -30.52 -16.36 -9.45
N ILE A 129 -29.35 -15.83 -9.14
CA ILE A 129 -28.93 -14.49 -9.57
C ILE A 129 -27.81 -14.64 -10.60
N VAL A 130 -27.92 -13.96 -11.74
CA VAL A 130 -26.90 -13.96 -12.79
C VAL A 130 -26.46 -12.52 -13.03
N TRP A 131 -25.16 -12.28 -12.99
CA TRP A 131 -24.58 -10.98 -13.32
C TRP A 131 -24.48 -10.82 -14.83
N LYS A 132 -25.09 -9.76 -15.38
CA LYS A 132 -24.95 -9.37 -16.77
C LYS A 132 -24.32 -7.99 -16.82
N GLN A 133 -23.14 -7.92 -17.43
CA GLN A 133 -22.33 -6.71 -17.56
C GLN A 133 -22.59 -5.99 -18.88
#